data_AF-A0A2S5M1E5-F1
#
_entry.id   AF-A0A2S5M1E5-F1
#
_cell.length_a   1.000
_cell.length_b   1.000
_cell.length_c   1.000
_cell.angle_alpha   90.00
_cell.angle_beta   90.00
_cell.angle_gamma   90.00
#
_symmetry.space_group_name_H-M   'P 1'
#
loop_
_entity.id
_entity.type
_entity.pdbx_description
1 polymer ?
#
loop_
_entity_poly.entity_id
_entity_poly.type
_entity_poly.pdbx_seq_one_letter_code
_entity_poly.pdbx_strand_id
1 'polypeptide(L)'
;MIKLKNKFKDFLRTSNIQAHKFILKKLLDIHCGGSVSTSGEEARKNNCFWVSTKKDVNNFYGFDRYDEEAGFICKSYIDNQYVDEQTIDENELINLDIEIVHYYKSNRIDIHGVYTFLYSFIIFKLLVIVTNFLGDLSQFFSINAA
;
A
#
# COMPACT_ATOMS: atom_id res chain seq x y z
N MET A 1 0.47 12.18 -35.89
CA MET A 1 0.75 10.94 -35.11
C MET A 1 1.61 11.18 -33.86
N ILE A 2 2.72 11.93 -33.94
CA ILE A 2 3.64 12.15 -32.78
C ILE A 2 2.96 12.86 -31.59
N LYS A 3 2.12 13.86 -31.85
CA LYS A 3 1.41 14.62 -30.81
C LYS A 3 0.39 13.78 -30.00
N LEU A 4 -0.19 12.74 -30.61
CA LEU A 4 -1.13 11.84 -29.94
C LEU A 4 -0.40 10.83 -29.04
N LYS A 5 0.77 10.34 -29.49
CA LYS A 5 1.62 9.44 -28.70
C LYS A 5 2.12 10.11 -27.41
N ASN A 6 2.54 11.37 -27.50
CA ASN A 6 3.02 12.12 -26.33
C ASN A 6 1.88 12.36 -25.33
N LYS A 7 0.70 12.80 -25.79
CA LYS A 7 -0.47 12.98 -24.92
C LYS A 7 -0.90 11.69 -24.22
N PHE A 8 -0.86 10.55 -24.91
CA PHE A 8 -1.21 9.26 -24.31
C PHE A 8 -0.18 8.84 -23.26
N LYS A 9 1.11 9.05 -23.52
CA LYS A 9 2.17 8.79 -22.54
C LYS A 9 2.03 9.66 -21.28
N ASP A 10 1.72 10.94 -21.47
CA ASP A 10 1.50 11.89 -20.36
C ASP A 10 0.27 11.49 -19.54
N PHE A 11 -0.82 11.10 -20.20
CA PHE A 11 -2.01 10.58 -19.52
C PHE A 11 -1.70 9.35 -18.67
N LEU A 12 -1.02 8.35 -19.25
CA LEU A 12 -0.64 7.14 -18.51
C LEU A 12 0.26 7.45 -17.31
N ARG A 13 1.21 8.37 -17.46
CA ARG A 13 2.07 8.82 -16.36
C ARG A 13 1.25 9.46 -15.24
N THR A 14 0.38 10.40 -15.56
CA THR A 14 -0.46 11.09 -14.57
C THR A 14 -1.39 10.12 -13.84
N SER A 15 -2.04 9.20 -14.56
CA SER A 15 -2.88 8.17 -13.94
C SER A 15 -2.10 7.25 -13.01
N ASN A 16 -0.86 6.92 -13.37
CA ASN A 16 0.02 6.08 -12.56
C ASN A 16 0.42 6.78 -11.24
N ILE A 17 0.81 8.06 -11.32
CA ILE A 17 1.12 8.88 -10.14
C ILE A 17 -0.10 8.96 -9.21
N GLN A 18 -1.29 9.24 -9.76
CA GLN A 18 -2.51 9.32 -8.96
C GLN A 18 -2.87 8.00 -8.28
N ALA A 19 -2.67 6.87 -8.95
CA ALA A 19 -2.89 5.55 -8.35
C ALA A 19 -1.93 5.29 -7.20
N HIS A 20 -0.63 5.56 -7.38
CA HIS A 20 0.37 5.46 -6.32
C HIS A 20 0.01 6.34 -5.14
N LYS A 21 -0.24 7.62 -5.38
CA LYS A 21 -0.62 8.59 -4.34
C LYS A 21 -1.83 8.10 -3.55
N PHE A 22 -2.91 7.71 -4.24
CA PHE A 22 -4.15 7.29 -3.58
C PHE A 22 -3.95 6.07 -2.68
N ILE A 23 -3.28 5.03 -3.19
CA ILE A 23 -3.07 3.78 -2.44
C ILE A 23 -2.13 4.02 -1.27
N LEU A 24 -1.01 4.71 -1.50
CA LEU A 24 -0.04 4.97 -0.44
C LEU A 24 -0.65 5.82 0.68
N LYS A 25 -1.43 6.86 0.38
CA LYS A 25 -2.18 7.61 1.40
C LYS A 25 -3.08 6.71 2.23
N LYS A 26 -3.81 5.79 1.59
CA LYS A 26 -4.71 4.86 2.29
C LYS A 26 -3.96 3.86 3.18
N LEU A 27 -2.78 3.42 2.75
CA LEU A 27 -1.93 2.56 3.57
C LEU A 27 -1.33 3.32 4.75
N LEU A 28 -0.96 4.59 4.55
CA LEU A 28 -0.45 5.47 5.60
C LEU A 28 -1.51 5.85 6.64
N ASP A 29 -2.79 5.93 6.27
CA ASP A 29 -3.90 6.09 7.22
C ASP A 29 -3.96 4.94 8.25
N ILE A 30 -3.40 3.76 7.93
CA ILE A 30 -3.42 2.52 8.73
C ILE A 30 -1.98 2.03 8.95
N HIS A 31 -1.01 2.93 8.86
CA HIS A 31 0.41 2.60 8.98
C HIS A 31 0.78 2.28 10.44
N CYS A 32 1.76 1.41 10.61
CA CYS A 32 2.22 0.96 11.92
C CYS A 32 2.87 2.05 12.80
N GLY A 33 2.96 3.30 12.34
CA GLY A 33 3.74 4.37 12.95
C GLY A 33 5.25 4.08 12.81
N GLY A 34 6.07 5.12 12.76
CA GLY A 34 7.52 5.05 12.49
C GLY A 34 8.39 4.25 13.49
N SER A 35 7.80 3.35 14.26
CA SER A 35 8.47 2.36 15.10
C SER A 35 7.75 1.02 14.94
N VAL A 36 7.92 0.34 13.81
CA VAL A 36 7.70 -1.11 13.82
C VAL A 36 8.77 -1.69 14.73
N SER A 37 8.36 -1.94 15.97
CA SER A 37 9.12 -2.68 16.95
C SER A 37 9.72 -3.92 16.29
N THR A 38 11.02 -4.07 16.48
CA THR A 38 11.80 -5.25 16.12
C THR A 38 11.33 -6.51 16.86
N SER A 39 10.37 -6.40 17.79
CA SER A 39 9.68 -7.53 18.40
C SER A 39 8.33 -7.77 17.72
N GLY A 40 8.13 -8.98 17.21
CA GLY A 40 6.86 -9.41 16.61
C GLY A 40 5.66 -9.40 17.58
N GLU A 41 5.77 -8.84 18.78
CA GLU A 41 4.75 -8.80 19.82
C GLU A 41 3.89 -7.52 19.78
N GLU A 42 4.43 -6.38 19.33
CA GLU A 42 3.65 -5.16 19.06
C GLU A 42 2.96 -5.23 17.69
N ALA A 43 3.65 -5.76 16.67
CA ALA A 43 3.05 -6.06 15.37
C ALA A 43 1.87 -7.06 15.50
N ARG A 44 1.90 -7.94 16.51
CA ARG A 44 0.82 -8.88 16.83
C ARG A 44 -0.50 -8.21 17.25
N LYS A 45 -0.44 -6.97 17.77
CA LYS A 45 -1.60 -6.23 18.28
C LYS A 45 -2.20 -5.26 17.26
N ASN A 46 -1.38 -4.73 16.36
CA ASN A 46 -1.78 -3.69 15.43
C ASN A 46 -1.90 -4.30 14.02
N ASN A 47 -3.13 -4.46 13.54
CA ASN A 47 -3.41 -4.77 12.14
C ASN A 47 -3.02 -3.57 11.28
N CYS A 48 -1.77 -3.49 10.84
CA CYS A 48 -1.19 -2.28 10.28
C CYS A 48 -0.28 -2.58 9.08
N PHE A 49 -0.09 -1.56 8.25
CA PHE A 49 0.80 -1.62 7.10
C PHE A 49 2.13 -0.95 7.39
N TRP A 50 3.20 -1.51 6.83
CA TRP A 50 4.50 -0.87 6.69
C TRP A 50 4.75 -0.65 5.20
N VAL A 51 5.16 0.56 4.84
CA VAL A 51 5.46 0.90 3.45
C VAL A 51 6.89 1.41 3.42
N SER A 52 7.72 0.82 2.55
CA SER A 52 9.08 1.28 2.31
C SER A 52 9.42 1.23 0.83
N THR A 53 10.54 1.83 0.45
CA THR A 53 11.21 1.38 -0.77
C THR A 53 11.74 -0.03 -0.57
N LYS A 54 11.92 -0.76 -1.65
CA LYS A 54 12.40 -2.14 -1.63
C LYS A 54 13.66 -2.25 -0.80
N LYS A 55 13.63 -3.23 0.09
CA LYS A 55 14.64 -3.51 1.10
C LYS A 55 15.99 -3.88 0.48
N ASP A 56 16.88 -2.91 0.35
CA ASP A 56 18.27 -3.17 0.71
C ASP A 56 18.31 -3.17 2.24
N VAL A 57 18.83 -4.24 2.85
CA VAL A 57 18.68 -4.51 4.29
C VAL A 57 19.20 -3.35 5.14
N ASN A 58 20.16 -2.61 4.61
CA ASN A 58 20.82 -1.53 5.32
C ASN A 58 20.38 -0.13 4.86
N ASN A 59 19.72 0.01 3.70
CA ASN A 59 19.48 1.30 3.05
C ASN A 59 18.09 1.37 2.38
N PHE A 60 17.12 2.01 3.01
CA PHE A 60 15.79 2.20 2.43
C PHE A 60 15.08 3.42 3.01
N TYR A 61 14.00 3.85 2.35
CA TYR A 61 13.09 4.86 2.87
C TYR A 61 11.86 4.19 3.47
N GLY A 62 11.59 4.42 4.75
CA GLY A 62 10.33 4.06 5.39
C GLY A 62 9.33 5.22 5.31
N PHE A 63 8.18 5.01 4.69
CA PHE A 63 7.16 6.05 4.56
C PHE A 63 6.44 6.23 5.90
N ASP A 64 6.34 7.47 6.38
CA ASP A 64 5.76 7.78 7.69
C ASP A 64 4.37 8.42 7.54
N ARG A 65 4.28 9.51 6.76
CA ARG A 65 3.05 10.29 6.59
C ARG A 65 2.99 10.98 5.23
N TYR A 66 1.81 11.46 4.88
CA TYR A 66 1.59 12.30 3.70
C TYR A 66 1.17 13.70 4.13
N ASP A 67 1.80 14.72 3.56
CA ASP A 67 1.47 16.12 3.71
C ASP A 67 1.06 16.69 2.34
N GLU A 68 -0.01 17.48 2.27
CA GLU A 68 -0.52 17.98 0.98
C GLU A 68 0.41 19.03 0.33
N GLU A 69 1.22 19.75 1.12
CA GLU A 69 2.15 20.77 0.62
C GLU A 69 3.54 20.18 0.33
N ALA A 70 4.03 19.32 1.22
CA ALA A 70 5.36 18.73 1.10
C ALA A 70 5.36 17.44 0.26
N GLY A 71 4.32 16.60 0.34
CA GLY A 71 4.26 15.29 -0.30
C GLY A 71 4.48 14.13 0.68
N PHE A 72 5.14 13.06 0.24
CA PHE A 72 5.35 11.88 1.09
C PHE A 72 6.57 12.08 1.99
N ILE A 73 6.34 12.14 3.29
CA ILE A 73 7.40 12.25 4.28
C ILE A 73 7.83 10.85 4.69
N CYS A 74 9.13 10.60 4.59
CA CYS A 74 9.76 9.33 4.86
C CYS A 74 10.97 9.51 5.79
N LYS A 75 11.38 8.43 6.44
CA LYS A 75 12.64 8.37 7.20
C LYS A 75 13.62 7.51 6.45
N SER A 76 14.83 8.03 6.27
CA SER A 76 15.94 7.27 5.71
C SER A 76 16.44 6.29 6.76
N TYR A 77 16.50 5.01 6.42
CA TYR A 77 17.17 3.99 7.20
C TYR A 77 18.52 3.71 6.56
N ILE A 78 19.61 3.98 7.26
CA ILE A 78 20.98 3.82 6.78
C ILE A 78 21.77 3.15 7.90
N ASP A 79 22.51 2.08 7.58
CA ASP A 79 23.42 1.40 8.51
C ASP A 79 22.79 1.06 9.87
N ASN A 80 21.57 0.48 9.82
CA ASN A 80 20.76 0.06 10.96
C ASN A 80 20.13 1.17 11.82
N GLN A 81 20.12 2.42 11.37
CA GLN A 81 19.53 3.54 12.09
C GLN A 81 18.67 4.42 11.18
N TYR A 82 17.61 4.99 11.76
CA TYR A 82 16.86 6.07 11.11
C TYR A 82 17.62 7.38 11.30
N VAL A 83 17.83 8.10 10.20
CA VAL A 83 18.63 9.33 10.19
C VAL A 83 17.72 10.55 10.05
N ASP A 84 17.50 11.01 8.82
CA ASP A 84 16.78 12.25 8.53
C ASP A 84 15.43 11.97 7.89
N GLU A 85 14.47 12.86 8.20
CA GLU A 85 13.24 12.96 7.42
C GLU A 85 13.57 13.49 6.03
N GLN A 86 13.07 12.79 5.02
CA GLN A 86 13.14 13.19 3.63
C GLN A 86 11.73 13.27 3.05
N THR A 87 11.60 14.11 2.05
CA THR A 87 10.34 14.29 1.33
C THR A 87 10.51 13.73 -0.06
N ILE A 88 9.65 12.79 -0.43
CA ILE A 88 9.59 12.19 -1.75
C ILE A 88 8.46 12.88 -2.52
N ASP A 89 8.83 13.48 -3.65
CA ASP A 89 7.87 14.03 -4.61
C ASP A 89 7.05 12.92 -5.28
N GLU A 90 5.82 13.25 -5.66
CA GLU A 90 4.90 12.36 -6.36
C GLU A 90 5.44 11.87 -7.70
N ASN A 91 6.29 12.65 -8.40
CA ASN A 91 6.94 12.17 -9.62
C ASN A 91 8.11 11.23 -9.35
N GLU A 92 8.70 11.27 -8.16
CA GLU A 92 9.76 10.35 -7.77
C GLU A 92 9.18 8.98 -7.41
N LEU A 93 7.99 8.93 -6.80
CA LEU A 93 7.28 7.69 -6.42
C LEU A 93 7.21 6.65 -7.54
N ILE A 94 6.93 7.06 -8.78
CA ILE A 94 6.77 6.13 -9.91
C ILE A 94 8.07 5.42 -10.31
N ASN A 95 9.22 5.94 -9.86
CA ASN A 95 10.53 5.37 -10.11
C ASN A 95 11.04 4.54 -8.92
N LEU A 96 10.33 4.59 -7.79
CA LEU A 96 10.69 3.83 -6.60
C LEU A 96 10.10 2.42 -6.68
N ASP A 97 10.93 1.43 -6.38
CA ASP A 97 10.45 0.08 -6.13
C ASP A 97 9.82 0.07 -4.74
N ILE A 98 8.50 -0.01 -4.64
CA ILE A 98 7.77 0.10 -3.37
C ILE A 98 7.48 -1.31 -2.82
N GLU A 99 7.80 -1.50 -1.54
CA GLU A 99 7.48 -2.69 -0.76
C GLU A 99 6.41 -2.34 0.28
N ILE A 100 5.34 -3.13 0.30
CA ILE A 100 4.24 -3.01 1.26
C ILE A 100 4.24 -4.28 2.08
N VAL A 101 4.38 -4.15 3.39
CA VAL A 101 4.33 -5.27 4.32
C VAL A 101 3.10 -5.12 5.18
N HIS A 102 2.22 -6.12 5.14
CA HIS A 102 1.07 -6.18 6.02
C HIS A 102 1.41 -7.05 7.23
N TYR A 103 1.35 -6.45 8.43
CA TYR A 103 1.44 -7.17 9.68
C TYR A 103 0.03 -7.50 10.18
N TYR A 104 -0.28 -8.79 10.20
CA TYR A 104 -1.53 -9.31 10.73
C TYR A 104 -1.23 -10.41 11.74
N LYS A 105 -1.37 -10.10 13.03
CA LYS A 105 -0.98 -11.01 14.13
C LYS A 105 0.51 -11.39 14.00
N SER A 106 0.87 -12.68 14.13
CA SER A 106 2.24 -13.16 13.93
C SER A 106 2.62 -13.33 12.45
N ASN A 107 1.70 -13.05 11.52
CA ASN A 107 1.94 -13.24 10.10
C ASN A 107 2.44 -11.95 9.47
N ARG A 108 3.45 -12.11 8.62
CA ARG A 108 4.00 -11.09 7.75
C ARG A 108 3.62 -11.45 6.32
N ILE A 109 2.98 -10.53 5.61
CA ILE A 109 2.64 -10.69 4.20
C ILE A 109 3.37 -9.60 3.43
N ASP A 110 4.35 -10.02 2.63
CA ASP A 110 5.13 -9.12 1.79
C ASP A 110 4.46 -8.95 0.43
N ILE A 111 4.23 -7.70 0.03
CA ILE A 111 3.56 -7.33 -1.21
C ILE A 111 4.48 -6.38 -1.98
N HIS A 112 4.94 -6.83 -3.13
CA HIS A 112 5.84 -6.05 -3.97
C HIS A 112 5.06 -5.22 -4.99
N GLY A 113 5.12 -3.90 -4.80
CA GLY A 113 4.53 -2.91 -5.68
C GLY A 113 3.07 -2.58 -5.38
N VAL A 114 2.74 -1.32 -5.64
CA VAL A 114 1.40 -0.73 -5.44
C VAL A 114 0.33 -1.44 -6.29
N TYR A 115 0.66 -1.82 -7.52
CA TYR A 115 -0.31 -2.48 -8.41
C TYR A 115 -0.63 -3.91 -7.98
N THR A 116 0.34 -4.65 -7.46
CA THR A 116 0.13 -5.99 -6.89
C THR A 116 -0.80 -5.90 -5.69
N PHE A 117 -0.60 -4.88 -4.84
CA PHE A 117 -1.50 -4.59 -3.73
C PHE A 117 -2.91 -4.27 -4.22
N LEU A 118 -3.06 -3.33 -5.16
CA LEU A 118 -4.36 -2.93 -5.70
C LEU A 118 -5.12 -4.11 -6.30
N TYR A 119 -4.44 -4.91 -7.12
CA TYR A 119 -5.04 -6.08 -7.75
C TYR A 119 -5.51 -7.11 -6.72
N SER A 120 -4.67 -7.41 -5.73
CA SER A 120 -5.01 -8.32 -4.63
C SER A 120 -6.19 -7.80 -3.81
N PHE A 121 -6.22 -6.49 -3.53
CA PHE A 121 -7.31 -5.85 -2.80
C PHE A 121 -8.64 -5.89 -3.57
N ILE A 122 -8.61 -5.60 -4.88
CA ILE A 122 -9.80 -5.65 -5.74
C ILE A 122 -10.34 -7.08 -5.80
N ILE A 123 -9.48 -8.08 -6.04
CA ILE A 123 -9.88 -9.49 -6.06
C ILE A 123 -10.50 -9.90 -4.73
N PHE A 124 -9.85 -9.56 -3.61
CA PHE A 124 -10.36 -9.91 -2.29
C PHE A 124 -11.72 -9.29 -2.03
N LYS A 125 -11.92 -8.00 -2.36
CA LYS A 125 -13.22 -7.32 -2.23
C LYS A 125 -14.30 -7.97 -3.11
N LEU A 126 -13.97 -8.32 -4.35
CA LEU A 126 -14.89 -9.03 -5.24
C LEU A 126 -15.29 -10.40 -4.66
N LEU A 127 -14.33 -11.17 -4.12
CA LEU A 127 -14.61 -12.44 -3.47
C LEU A 127 -15.57 -12.27 -2.28
N VAL A 128 -15.37 -11.27 -1.42
CA VAL A 128 -16.28 -11.00 -0.30
C VAL A 128 -17.70 -10.66 -0.77
N ILE A 129 -17.83 -9.84 -1.82
CA ILE A 129 -19.14 -9.50 -2.40
C ILE A 129 -19.84 -10.77 -2.91
N VAL A 130 -19.11 -11.62 -3.65
CA VAL A 130 -19.65 -12.88 -4.17
C VAL A 130 -20.06 -13.82 -3.05
N THR A 131 -19.23 -13.98 -2.01
CA THR A 131 -19.56 -14.86 -0.88
C THR A 131 -20.77 -14.36 -0.10
N ASN A 132 -20.90 -13.06 0.11
CA ASN A 132 -22.07 -12.49 0.79
C ASN A 132 -23.33 -12.67 -0.06
N PHE A 133 -23.25 -12.40 -1.37
CA PHE A 133 -24.36 -12.62 -2.28
C PHE A 133 -24.82 -14.09 -2.33
N LEU A 134 -23.88 -15.04 -2.36
CA LEU A 134 -24.19 -16.47 -2.28
C LEU A 134 -24.79 -16.86 -0.93
N GLY A 135 -24.29 -16.27 0.17
CA GLY A 135 -24.87 -16.42 1.50
C GLY A 135 -26.32 -15.95 1.53
N ASP A 136 -26.61 -14.76 1.02
CA ASP A 136 -27.95 -14.17 0.96
C ASP A 136 -28.89 -15.00 0.08
N LEU A 137 -28.42 -15.49 -1.08
CA LEU A 137 -29.17 -16.42 -1.92
C LEU A 137 -29.49 -17.72 -1.20
N SER A 138 -28.52 -18.29 -0.49
CA SER A 138 -28.73 -19.54 0.26
C SER A 138 -29.76 -19.36 1.38
N GLN A 139 -29.75 -18.21 2.06
CA GLN A 139 -30.78 -17.86 3.06
C GLN A 139 -32.15 -17.67 2.41
N PHE A 140 -32.22 -17.00 1.26
CA PHE A 140 -33.46 -16.78 0.51
C PHE A 140 -34.11 -18.11 0.07
N PHE A 141 -33.34 -19.08 -0.41
CA PHE A 141 -33.86 -20.40 -0.76
C PHE A 141 -34.17 -21.26 0.46
N SER A 142 -33.45 -21.09 1.57
CA SER A 142 -33.73 -21.81 2.83
C SER A 142 -35.03 -21.35 3.48
N ILE A 143 -35.41 -20.08 3.33
CA ILE A 143 -36.67 -19.52 3.85
C ILE A 143 -37.86 -19.91 2.97
N ASN A 144 -37.67 -20.04 1.65
CA ASN A 144 -38.74 -20.43 0.71
C ASN A 144 -38.89 -21.96 0.54
N ALA A 145 -38.05 -22.75 1.20
CA ALA A 145 -38.14 -24.21 1.22
C ALA A 145 -38.79 -24.75 2.52
N ALA A 146 -39.19 -23.87 3.44
CA ALA A 146 -39.97 -24.16 4.64
C ALA A 146 -41.44 -23.76 4.44
#